data_AF-A0A8K0UPT9-F1
#
_entry.id   AF-A0A8K0UPT9-F1
#
_cell.length_a   1.000
_cell.length_b   1.000
_cell.length_c   1.000
_cell.angle_alpha   90.00
_cell.angle_beta   90.00
_cell.angle_gamma   90.00
#
_symmetry.space_group_name_H-M   'P 1'
#
loop_
_entity.id
_entity.type
_entity.pdbx_description
1 polymer ?
#
loop_
_entity_poly.entity_id
_entity_poly.type
_entity_poly.pdbx_seq_one_letter_code
_entity_poly.pdbx_strand_id
1 'polypeptide(L)'
;MVSVMLRLTTPTTLVGDEIDPLTRLSLDVFLSTTNSSQQTYNEIRDGLLRYDPKLSILSLDQVKRLLPQLTGVVPIQHDMCPKSCMAYTGPFSNE
;
A
#
# COMPACT_ATOMS: atom_id res chain seq x y z
N MET A 1 2.52 -16.53 -4.57
CA MET A 1 2.12 -15.64 -5.67
C MET A 1 0.72 -15.13 -5.38
N VAL A 2 0.59 -14.00 -4.68
CA VAL A 2 -0.71 -13.35 -4.51
C VAL A 2 -0.78 -12.27 -5.57
N SER A 3 -1.49 -12.54 -6.66
CA SER A 3 -1.82 -11.52 -7.65
C SER A 3 -2.81 -10.56 -7.02
N VAL A 4 -2.29 -9.47 -6.44
CA VAL A 4 -3.10 -8.27 -6.20
C VAL A 4 -3.40 -7.71 -7.59
N MET A 5 -4.57 -8.05 -8.12
CA MET A 5 -5.05 -7.48 -9.37
C MET A 5 -5.55 -6.05 -9.09
N LEU A 6 -4.60 -5.10 -8.97
CA LEU A 6 -4.89 -3.68 -9.13
C LEU A 6 -5.36 -3.51 -10.58
N ARG A 7 -6.67 -3.43 -10.80
CA ARG A 7 -7.20 -2.95 -12.08
C ARG A 7 -6.85 -1.46 -12.16
N LEU A 8 -5.74 -1.14 -12.82
CA LEU A 8 -5.45 0.21 -13.30
C LEU A 8 -6.49 0.57 -14.37
N THR A 9 -7.63 1.09 -13.95
CA THR A 9 -8.42 1.97 -14.81
C THR A 9 -7.70 3.30 -14.86
N THR A 10 -6.72 3.45 -15.76
CA THR A 10 -6.43 4.78 -16.30
C THR A 10 -7.63 5.13 -17.17
N PRO A 11 -8.40 6.19 -16.84
CA PRO A 11 -7.98 7.54 -17.23
C PRO A 11 -8.41 8.66 -16.25
N THR A 12 -7.95 9.89 -16.52
CA THR A 12 -8.39 11.20 -15.95
C THR A 12 -7.61 11.63 -14.69
N THR A 13 -6.52 12.40 -14.76
CA THR A 13 -6.43 13.82 -15.17
C THR A 13 -7.39 14.78 -14.45
N LEU A 14 -7.66 14.66 -13.14
CA LEU A 14 -8.46 15.67 -12.41
C LEU A 14 -8.05 15.92 -10.94
N VAL A 15 -6.76 16.02 -10.62
CA VAL A 15 -6.31 16.91 -9.52
C VAL A 15 -4.99 17.55 -9.95
N GLY A 16 -5.11 18.47 -10.91
CA GLY A 16 -4.03 19.36 -11.34
C GLY A 16 -3.95 20.63 -10.49
N ASP A 17 -4.01 20.50 -9.17
CA ASP A 17 -3.69 21.60 -8.25
C ASP A 17 -2.66 21.08 -7.25
N GLU A 18 -1.40 21.25 -7.66
CA GLU A 18 -0.15 21.16 -6.89
C GLU A 18 -0.12 20.10 -5.76
N ILE A 19 -0.11 18.81 -6.13
CA ILE A 19 0.31 17.78 -5.17
C ILE A 19 1.75 18.09 -4.77
N ASP A 20 1.95 18.38 -3.48
CA ASP A 20 3.25 18.68 -2.91
C ASP A 20 4.30 17.62 -3.34
N PRO A 21 5.51 18.03 -3.76
CA PRO A 21 6.53 17.12 -4.26
C PRO A 21 6.86 15.97 -3.31
N LEU A 22 6.80 16.20 -1.99
CA LEU A 22 7.06 15.17 -0.97
C LEU A 22 5.88 14.21 -0.81
N THR A 23 4.66 14.73 -0.98
CA THR A 23 3.46 13.89 -1.07
C THR A 23 3.55 12.96 -2.27
N ARG A 24 4.00 13.45 -3.43
CA ARG A 24 4.23 12.63 -4.61
C ARG A 24 5.33 11.59 -4.38
N LEU A 25 6.45 11.98 -3.77
CA LEU A 25 7.53 11.06 -3.41
C LEU A 25 7.04 9.92 -2.50
N SER A 26 6.20 10.24 -1.51
CA SER A 26 5.64 9.22 -0.60
C SER A 26 4.71 8.23 -1.31
N LEU A 27 3.95 8.70 -2.31
CA LEU A 27 3.10 7.85 -3.16
C LEU A 27 3.95 6.94 -4.05
N ASP A 28 4.99 7.46 -4.69
CA ASP A 28 5.92 6.66 -5.51
C ASP A 28 6.60 5.56 -4.68
N VAL A 29 7.08 5.90 -3.48
CA VAL A 29 7.66 4.90 -2.56
C VAL A 29 6.62 3.85 -2.16
N PHE A 30 5.38 4.26 -1.88
CA PHE A 30 4.30 3.33 -1.57
C PHE A 30 3.96 2.38 -2.74
N LEU A 31 3.90 2.91 -3.97
CA LEU A 31 3.66 2.13 -5.18
C LEU A 31 4.82 1.18 -5.50
N SER A 32 6.06 1.54 -5.17
CA SER A 32 7.21 0.64 -5.29
C SER A 32 7.23 -0.46 -4.22
N THR A 33 6.67 -0.19 -3.03
CA THR A 33 6.67 -1.10 -1.88
C THR A 33 5.35 -1.85 -1.71
N THR A 34 4.45 -1.81 -2.70
CA THR A 34 3.12 -2.43 -2.58
C THR A 34 3.18 -3.95 -2.41
N ASN A 35 4.23 -4.58 -2.93
CA ASN A 35 4.51 -6.01 -2.76
C ASN A 35 5.45 -6.32 -1.59
N SER A 36 5.92 -5.30 -0.87
CA SER A 36 6.84 -5.41 0.25
C SER A 36 6.10 -5.32 1.59
N SER A 37 6.80 -5.62 2.68
CA SER A 37 6.22 -5.47 4.01
C SER A 37 6.08 -3.99 4.37
N GLN A 38 5.18 -3.69 5.31
CA GLN A 38 5.08 -2.35 5.92
C GLN A 38 6.41 -1.86 6.49
N GLN A 39 7.25 -2.78 6.97
CA GLN A 39 8.57 -2.47 7.49
C GLN A 39 9.47 -1.87 6.40
N THR A 40 9.44 -2.37 5.17
CA THR A 40 10.24 -1.84 4.06
C THR A 40 9.91 -0.36 3.78
N TYR A 41 8.63 0.01 3.80
CA TYR A 41 8.25 1.42 3.66
C TYR A 41 8.82 2.29 4.81
N ASN A 42 8.72 1.79 6.04
CA ASN A 42 9.24 2.51 7.21
C ASN A 42 10.76 2.69 7.16
N GLU A 43 11.50 1.69 6.70
CA GLU A 43 12.96 1.75 6.53
C GLU A 43 13.36 2.77 5.47
N ILE A 44 12.64 2.84 4.34
CA ILE A 44 12.87 3.85 3.30
C ILE A 44 12.56 5.25 3.84
N ARG A 45 11.43 5.41 4.54
CA ARG A 45 11.06 6.69 5.18
C ARG A 45 12.13 7.14 6.17
N ASP A 46 12.63 6.24 7.00
CA ASP A 46 13.70 6.55 7.95
C ASP A 46 15.00 6.92 7.23
N GLY A 47 15.34 6.23 6.14
CA GLY A 47 16.45 6.59 5.26
C GLY A 47 16.35 8.02 4.70
N LEU A 48 15.16 8.41 4.24
CA LEU A 48 14.91 9.77 3.74
C LEU A 48 15.02 10.82 4.84
N LEU A 49 14.47 10.55 6.03
CA LEU A 49 14.56 11.46 7.18
C LEU A 49 15.98 11.60 7.73
N ARG A 50 16.81 10.55 7.63
CA ARG A 50 18.24 10.65 7.96
C ARG A 50 19.02 11.50 6.95
N TYR A 51 18.62 11.47 5.67
CA TYR A 51 19.23 12.29 4.63
C TYR A 51 18.87 13.78 4.81
N ASP A 52 17.59 14.08 4.99
CA ASP A 52 17.13 15.43 5.33
C ASP A 52 15.95 15.37 6.33
N PRO A 53 16.19 15.72 7.61
CA PRO A 53 15.17 15.71 8.65
C PRO A 53 14.00 16.67 8.41
N LYS A 54 14.14 17.63 7.48
CA LYS A 54 13.10 18.61 7.15
C LYS A 54 12.08 18.06 6.16
N LEU A 55 12.32 16.89 5.56
CA LEU A 55 11.39 16.27 4.63
C LEU A 55 10.13 15.80 5.36
N SER A 56 8.98 16.36 4.99
CA SER A 56 7.66 15.93 5.47
C SER A 56 7.15 14.68 4.72
N ILE A 57 7.88 13.56 4.84
CA ILE A 57 7.47 12.28 4.23
C ILE A 57 6.30 11.66 5.01
N LEU A 58 5.21 11.41 4.29
CA LEU A 58 4.00 10.80 4.84
C LEU A 58 4.26 9.38 5.37
N SER A 59 3.56 9.04 6.44
CA SER A 59 3.56 7.68 6.99
C SER A 59 2.74 6.75 6.10
N LEU A 60 3.01 5.44 6.13
CA LEU A 60 2.30 4.45 5.31
C LEU A 60 0.77 4.56 5.45
N ASP A 61 0.32 4.76 6.68
CA ASP A 61 -1.08 4.91 7.06
C ASP A 61 -1.70 6.22 6.56
N GLN A 62 -0.94 7.32 6.52
CA GLN A 62 -1.37 8.58 5.91
C GLN A 62 -1.52 8.43 4.39
N VAL A 63 -0.55 7.78 3.73
CA VAL A 63 -0.63 7.49 2.29
C VAL A 63 -1.83 6.62 1.98
N LYS A 64 -2.08 5.56 2.77
CA LYS A 64 -3.26 4.69 2.61
C LYS A 64 -4.59 5.43 2.76
N ARG A 65 -4.67 6.45 3.61
CA ARG A 65 -5.87 7.30 3.74
C ARG A 65 -6.03 8.31 2.61
N LEU A 66 -4.92 8.85 2.10
CA LEU A 66 -4.91 9.84 1.02
C LEU A 66 -5.12 9.22 -0.35
N LEU A 67 -4.60 8.01 -0.59
CA LEU A 67 -4.72 7.30 -1.85
C LEU A 67 -6.17 7.18 -2.37
N PRO A 68 -7.18 6.74 -1.58
CA PRO A 68 -8.56 6.69 -2.05
C PRO A 68 -9.17 8.08 -2.28
N GLN A 69 -8.72 9.11 -1.56
CA GLN A 69 -9.17 10.49 -1.78
C GLN A 69 -8.62 11.04 -3.11
N LEU A 70 -7.39 10.66 -3.46
CA LEU A 70 -6.70 11.11 -4.66
C LEU A 70 -7.09 10.33 -5.92
N THR A 71 -7.32 9.03 -5.78
CA THR A 71 -7.54 8.12 -6.91
C THR A 71 -8.98 7.63 -7.03
N GLY A 72 -9.82 7.82 -6.01
CA GLY A 72 -11.12 7.17 -5.88
C GLY A 72 -11.03 5.65 -5.64
N VAL A 73 -9.81 5.08 -5.60
CA VAL A 73 -9.59 3.64 -5.43
C VAL A 73 -9.51 3.31 -3.95
N VAL A 74 -10.61 2.75 -3.43
CA VAL A 74 -10.64 2.18 -2.08
C VAL A 74 -9.98 0.79 -2.14
N PRO A 75 -8.88 0.55 -1.39
CA PRO A 75 -8.36 -0.80 -1.25
C PRO A 75 -9.43 -1.65 -0.56
N ILE A 76 -9.94 -2.67 -1.26
CA ILE A 76 -10.79 -3.68 -0.63
C ILE A 76 -9.85 -4.54 0.22
N GLN A 77 -9.65 -4.13 1.47
CA GLN A 77 -9.08 -5.02 2.48
C GLN A 77 -10.09 -6.15 2.68
N HIS A 78 -9.87 -7.25 1.98
CA HIS A 78 -10.39 -8.51 2.47
C HIS A 78 -9.59 -8.83 3.72
N ASP A 79 -10.24 -8.76 4.87
CA ASP A 79 -9.81 -9.48 6.07
C ASP A 79 -9.74 -10.97 5.68
N MET A 80 -8.63 -11.37 5.07
CA MET A 80 -8.25 -12.76 4.86
C MET A 80 -7.87 -13.29 6.23
N CYS A 81 -8.89 -13.52 7.05
CA CYS A 81 -8.74 -14.10 8.37
C CYS A 81 -8.11 -15.49 8.17
N PRO A 82 -6.88 -15.74 8.67
CA PRO A 82 -6.27 -17.06 8.57
C PRO A 82 -6.99 -18.10 9.46
N LYS A 83 -7.96 -17.68 10.29
CA LYS A 83 -8.66 -18.55 11.26
C LYS A 83 -10.00 -19.10 10.81
N SER A 84 -10.53 -18.71 9.64
CA SER A 84 -11.73 -19.39 9.08
C SER A 84 -11.41 -20.26 7.86
N CYS A 85 -10.13 -20.42 7.51
CA CYS A 85 -9.73 -21.35 6.45
C CYS A 85 -9.76 -22.79 6.99
N MET A 86 -10.96 -23.28 7.29
CA MET A 86 -11.28 -24.69 7.60
C MET A 86 -11.11 -25.61 6.38
N ALA A 87 -10.41 -25.15 5.33
CA ALA A 87 -10.31 -25.79 4.02
C ALA A 87 -8.93 -26.40 3.73
N TYR A 88 -8.01 -26.43 4.70
CA TYR A 88 -6.67 -27.04 4.50
C TYR A 88 -6.42 -28.34 5.29
N THR A 89 -7.43 -28.86 6.00
CA THR A 89 -7.40 -30.24 6.50
C THR A 89 -8.49 -31.03 5.79
N GLY A 90 -8.18 -31.54 4.59
CA GLY A 90 -8.86 -32.74 4.13
C GLY A 90 -8.66 -33.84 5.17
N PRO A 91 -9.62 -34.75 5.39
CA PRO A 91 -9.41 -35.86 6.30
C PRO A 91 -8.23 -36.68 5.78
N PHE A 92 -7.10 -36.62 6.49
CA PHE A 92 -6.18 -37.74 6.53
C PHE A 92 -6.93 -38.85 7.24
N SER A 93 -7.76 -39.58 6.49
CA SER A 93 -8.27 -40.87 6.93
C SER A 93 -7.06 -41.78 7.12
N ASN A 94 -6.86 -42.19 8.36
CA ASN A 94 -5.87 -43.18 8.72
C ASN A 94 -6.55 -44.55 8.67
N GLU A 95 -6.53 -45.20 7.51
CA GLU A 95 -6.72 -46.65 7.37
C GLU A 95 -5.91 -47.20 6.19
#